data_AF-A0AAE3EBU0-F1
#
_entry.id   AF-A0AAE3EBU0-F1
#
_cell.length_a   1.000
_cell.length_b   1.000
_cell.length_c   1.000
_cell.angle_alpha   90.00
_cell.angle_beta   90.00
_cell.angle_gamma   90.00
#
_symmetry.space_group_name_H-M   'P 1'
#
loop_
_entity.id
_entity.type
_entity.pdbx_description
1 polymer ?
#
loop_
_entity_poly.entity_id
_entity_poly.type
_entity_poly.pdbx_seq_one_letter_code
_entity_poly.pdbx_strand_id
1 'polypeptide(L)'
;MTNKEKRAALVAKIKSREGKNQYTQSSKRDQVSSGYSDCSSLQQWVYEQVLGVNIGDNTEAQMLSKKLTTIDAGISGGVPDEDKLLPGDLLYFRGTDPDRKTTGYVGHVEMYVGNGELSGHGSGVGPTRKNMKEYCQSRQNRSVAAPIYNRGLICVRRGLPEDDSDRGTNAWKEKLTDLYVTQLGRMPDEAGLAFWQAQLAGGKSWDEVSAAVIDSDEGRRRYVRELYIFLLGREPDKAGLNAWVKELAAGRTRAQVFQGFIQSEEYKSKK
;
A
#
# COMPACT_ATOMS: atom_id res chain seq x y z
N MET A 1 25.33 1.26 7.70
CA MET A 1 24.86 0.25 6.76
C MET A 1 24.22 0.94 5.58
N THR A 2 24.70 0.65 4.37
CA THR A 2 24.02 0.99 3.12
C THR A 2 22.66 0.30 3.05
N ASN A 3 21.77 0.76 2.16
CA ASN A 3 20.49 0.08 1.93
C ASN A 3 20.68 -1.38 1.51
N LYS A 4 21.68 -1.68 0.67
CA LYS A 4 22.04 -3.05 0.28
C LYS A 4 22.40 -3.93 1.49
N GLU A 5 23.23 -3.42 2.40
CA GLU A 5 23.60 -4.12 3.63
C GLU A 5 22.39 -4.33 4.56
N LYS A 6 21.51 -3.34 4.66
CA LYS A 6 20.26 -3.45 5.44
C LYS A 6 19.32 -4.52 4.87
N ARG A 7 19.20 -4.64 3.54
CA ARG A 7 18.42 -5.71 2.90
C ARG A 7 18.96 -7.08 3.23
N ALA A 8 20.28 -7.27 3.09
CA ALA A 8 20.93 -8.51 3.48
C ALA A 8 20.70 -8.83 4.98
N ALA A 9 20.74 -7.81 5.84
CA ALA A 9 20.47 -7.97 7.26
C ALA A 9 19.00 -8.34 7.57
N LEU A 10 18.01 -7.79 6.85
CA LEU A 10 16.61 -8.21 6.95
C LEU A 10 16.44 -9.69 6.61
N VAL A 11 17.00 -10.12 5.48
CA VAL A 11 16.97 -11.52 5.04
C VAL A 11 17.65 -12.45 6.04
N ALA A 12 18.83 -12.07 6.54
CA ALA A 12 19.55 -12.84 7.56
C ALA A 12 18.75 -12.93 8.88
N LYS A 13 18.07 -11.85 9.27
CA LYS A 13 17.28 -11.79 10.49
C LYS A 13 16.07 -12.70 10.42
N ILE A 14 15.28 -12.67 9.35
CA ILE A 14 14.14 -13.59 9.21
C ILE A 14 14.62 -15.05 9.10
N LYS A 15 15.72 -15.30 8.36
CA LYS A 15 16.36 -16.61 8.27
C LYS A 15 16.78 -17.16 9.63
N SER A 16 17.22 -16.29 10.55
CA SER A 16 17.65 -16.72 11.90
C SER A 16 16.54 -17.41 12.70
N ARG A 17 15.27 -17.20 12.33
CA ARG A 17 14.08 -17.81 12.94
C ARG A 17 13.46 -18.96 12.14
N GLU A 18 13.97 -19.30 10.95
CA GLU A 18 13.41 -20.40 10.13
C GLU A 18 13.23 -21.69 10.93
N GLY A 19 12.00 -22.20 10.97
CA GLY A 19 11.62 -23.41 11.71
C GLY A 19 11.74 -23.34 13.24
N LYS A 20 11.88 -22.15 13.84
CA LYS A 20 12.11 -21.99 15.29
C LYS A 20 10.95 -21.38 16.06
N ASN A 21 9.89 -20.95 15.37
CA ASN A 21 8.75 -20.30 16.00
C ASN A 21 7.51 -21.15 15.84
N GLN A 22 6.76 -21.32 16.92
CA GLN A 22 5.39 -21.80 16.89
C GLN A 22 4.45 -20.65 16.52
N TYR A 23 3.56 -20.87 15.55
CA TYR A 23 2.55 -19.91 15.17
C TYR A 23 1.59 -19.66 16.32
N THR A 24 1.30 -18.39 16.64
CA THR A 24 0.31 -18.03 17.66
C THR A 24 -0.26 -16.64 17.43
N GLN A 25 -1.57 -16.49 17.70
CA GLN A 25 -2.27 -15.20 17.76
C GLN A 25 -2.57 -14.77 19.21
N SER A 26 -2.00 -15.48 20.20
CA SER A 26 -2.13 -15.13 21.61
C SER A 26 -1.25 -13.92 21.98
N SER A 27 -1.27 -13.53 23.25
CA SER A 27 -0.34 -12.54 23.81
C SER A 27 1.14 -12.89 23.67
N LYS A 28 1.49 -14.12 23.28
CA LYS A 28 2.89 -14.53 23.00
C LYS A 28 3.38 -14.13 21.61
N ARG A 29 2.51 -13.64 20.72
CA ARG A 29 2.85 -13.37 19.32
C ARG A 29 4.06 -12.45 19.12
N ASP A 30 4.35 -11.55 20.06
CA ASP A 30 5.49 -10.63 19.94
C ASP A 30 6.77 -11.20 20.56
N GLN A 31 6.73 -12.41 21.13
CA GLN A 31 7.87 -13.12 21.71
C GLN A 31 8.68 -13.88 20.63
N VAL A 32 9.01 -13.19 19.54
CA VAL A 32 9.62 -13.76 18.32
C VAL A 32 10.96 -14.42 18.61
N SER A 33 11.80 -13.79 19.44
CA SER A 33 13.08 -14.35 19.89
C SER A 33 12.91 -15.61 20.74
N SER A 34 11.80 -15.73 21.47
CA SER A 34 11.48 -16.85 22.35
C SER A 34 10.72 -17.99 21.66
N GLY A 35 10.52 -17.92 20.34
CA GLY A 35 9.91 -19.00 19.58
C GLY A 35 8.41 -18.89 19.36
N TYR A 36 7.84 -17.69 19.41
CA TYR A 36 6.41 -17.47 19.11
C TYR A 36 6.23 -16.29 18.16
N SER A 37 5.38 -16.45 17.15
CA SER A 37 5.05 -15.34 16.23
C SER A 37 3.81 -15.65 15.41
N ASP A 38 3.12 -14.63 14.91
CA ASP A 38 2.27 -14.76 13.72
C ASP A 38 2.97 -14.17 12.49
N CYS A 39 2.23 -14.03 11.39
CA CYS A 39 2.76 -13.46 10.16
C CYS A 39 3.25 -12.02 10.37
N SER A 40 2.42 -11.15 10.94
CA SER A 40 2.73 -9.72 11.13
C SER A 40 3.78 -9.48 12.21
N SER A 41 3.70 -10.15 13.37
CA SER A 41 4.64 -9.92 14.47
C SER A 41 6.05 -10.37 14.11
N LEU A 42 6.20 -11.41 13.30
CA LEU A 42 7.48 -11.80 12.72
C LEU A 42 8.07 -10.68 11.84
N GLN A 43 7.29 -10.14 10.90
CA GLN A 43 7.80 -9.11 9.99
C GLN A 43 8.12 -7.82 10.73
N GLN A 44 7.26 -7.41 11.68
CA GLN A 44 7.51 -6.28 12.56
C GLN A 44 8.81 -6.45 13.33
N TRP A 45 9.01 -7.60 14.00
CA TRP A 45 10.22 -7.87 14.76
C TRP A 45 11.47 -7.83 13.87
N VAL A 46 11.43 -8.40 12.66
CA VAL A 46 12.55 -8.33 11.71
C VAL A 46 12.90 -6.87 11.38
N TYR A 47 11.89 -6.06 11.06
CA TYR A 47 12.06 -4.63 10.75
C TYR A 47 12.57 -3.82 11.95
N GLU A 48 12.04 -4.05 13.15
CA GLU A 48 12.49 -3.37 14.35
C GLU A 48 13.94 -3.73 14.71
N GLN A 49 14.31 -5.00 14.62
CA GLN A 49 15.67 -5.47 14.97
C GLN A 49 16.75 -5.02 13.99
N VAL A 50 16.40 -4.75 12.73
CA VAL A 50 17.38 -4.40 11.69
C VAL A 50 17.35 -2.92 11.36
N LEU A 51 16.16 -2.32 11.30
CA LEU A 51 15.96 -0.93 10.88
C LEU A 51 15.58 0.01 12.03
N GLY A 52 15.20 -0.52 13.20
CA GLY A 52 14.68 0.30 14.29
C GLY A 52 13.32 0.92 13.99
N VAL A 53 12.54 0.32 13.08
CA VAL A 53 11.25 0.86 12.61
C VAL A 53 10.13 -0.11 12.98
N ASN A 54 9.18 0.36 13.80
CA ASN A 54 7.89 -0.30 13.96
C ASN A 54 7.03 0.00 12.72
N ILE A 55 6.71 -1.04 11.95
CA ILE A 55 5.90 -0.95 10.74
C ILE A 55 4.41 -1.17 11.00
N GLY A 56 3.99 -1.52 12.21
CA GLY A 56 2.62 -1.78 12.63
C GLY A 56 2.49 -3.12 13.37
N ASP A 57 1.67 -3.14 14.42
CA ASP A 57 1.58 -4.28 15.36
C ASP A 57 0.77 -5.47 14.82
N ASN A 58 -0.04 -5.26 13.78
CA ASN A 58 -0.79 -6.31 13.09
C ASN A 58 -0.84 -6.05 11.58
N THR A 59 -1.33 -7.03 10.81
CA THR A 59 -1.37 -6.93 9.33
C THR A 59 -2.14 -5.73 8.80
N GLU A 60 -3.19 -5.28 9.47
CA GLU A 60 -3.98 -4.10 9.07
C GLU A 60 -3.23 -2.79 9.35
N ALA A 61 -2.64 -2.67 10.54
CA ALA A 61 -1.79 -1.53 10.90
C ALA A 61 -0.59 -1.40 9.96
N GLN A 62 0.00 -2.52 9.57
CA GLN A 62 1.11 -2.52 8.60
C GLN A 62 0.66 -2.08 7.20
N MET A 63 -0.50 -2.57 6.73
CA MET A 63 -1.08 -2.12 5.46
C MET A 63 -1.25 -0.59 5.42
N LEU A 64 -1.64 0.02 6.54
CA LEU A 64 -1.89 1.46 6.66
C LEU A 64 -0.66 2.29 7.08
N SER A 65 0.46 1.65 7.36
CA SER A 65 1.62 2.31 7.97
C SER A 65 2.29 3.32 7.05
N LYS A 66 2.49 4.55 7.52
CA LYS A 66 3.27 5.58 6.79
C LYS A 66 4.77 5.29 6.72
N LYS A 67 5.24 4.22 7.38
CA LYS A 67 6.63 3.75 7.31
C LYS A 67 6.88 2.82 6.13
N LEU A 68 5.82 2.42 5.43
CA LEU A 68 5.89 1.61 4.23
C LEU A 68 5.25 2.37 3.06
N THR A 69 5.83 2.21 1.88
CA THR A 69 5.35 2.79 0.63
C THR A 69 4.84 1.66 -0.26
N THR A 70 3.68 1.82 -0.88
CA THR A 70 3.21 0.85 -1.88
C THR A 70 3.99 1.04 -3.17
N ILE A 71 4.60 -0.02 -3.70
CA ILE A 71 5.35 0.03 -4.95
C ILE A 71 4.51 -0.49 -6.11
N ASP A 72 4.82 -0.04 -7.33
CA ASP A 72 4.30 -0.70 -8.54
C ASP A 72 5.12 -1.97 -8.79
N ALA A 73 4.59 -3.09 -8.31
CA ALA A 73 5.20 -4.40 -8.47
C ALA A 73 4.76 -5.12 -9.75
N GLY A 74 4.12 -4.44 -10.72
CA GLY A 74 3.73 -5.07 -11.99
C GLY A 74 2.82 -6.28 -11.83
N ILE A 75 1.91 -6.26 -10.85
CA ILE A 75 1.12 -7.46 -10.47
C ILE A 75 0.20 -7.88 -11.62
N SER A 76 0.48 -9.06 -12.19
CA SER A 76 -0.31 -9.68 -13.25
C SER A 76 -0.72 -11.09 -12.84
N GLY A 77 -1.99 -11.44 -13.02
CA GLY A 77 -2.51 -12.74 -12.60
C GLY A 77 -2.36 -13.03 -11.10
N GLY A 78 -2.28 -11.98 -10.25
CA GLY A 78 -2.04 -12.11 -8.81
C GLY A 78 -0.58 -12.36 -8.42
N VAL A 79 0.37 -12.27 -9.35
CA VAL A 79 1.80 -12.49 -9.13
C VAL A 79 2.56 -11.19 -9.43
N PRO A 80 3.47 -10.72 -8.56
CA PRO A 80 4.29 -9.55 -8.83
C PRO A 80 5.40 -9.87 -9.84
N ASP A 81 5.81 -8.87 -10.60
CA ASP A 81 7.04 -8.88 -11.38
C ASP A 81 8.24 -8.85 -10.43
N GLU A 82 9.07 -9.89 -10.50
CA GLU A 82 10.19 -10.09 -9.60
C GLU A 82 11.25 -9.00 -9.77
N ASP A 83 11.45 -8.49 -10.99
CA ASP A 83 12.46 -7.47 -11.29
C ASP A 83 12.13 -6.11 -10.62
N LYS A 84 10.90 -5.95 -10.11
CA LYS A 84 10.46 -4.77 -9.35
C LYS A 84 10.66 -4.93 -7.84
N LEU A 85 10.94 -6.14 -7.38
CA LEU A 85 11.03 -6.46 -5.96
C LEU A 85 12.45 -6.34 -5.45
N LEU A 86 12.56 -5.97 -4.18
CA LEU A 86 13.82 -5.97 -3.46
C LEU A 86 13.68 -6.74 -2.15
N PRO A 87 14.74 -7.45 -1.71
CA PRO A 87 14.68 -8.16 -0.44
C PRO A 87 14.27 -7.22 0.70
N GLY A 88 13.34 -7.69 1.53
CA GLY A 88 12.68 -6.90 2.57
C GLY A 88 11.30 -6.38 2.19
N ASP A 89 10.93 -6.36 0.91
CA ASP A 89 9.58 -5.98 0.48
C ASP A 89 8.53 -6.93 1.07
N LEU A 90 7.38 -6.38 1.47
CA LEU A 90 6.31 -7.09 2.15
C LEU A 90 5.12 -7.29 1.21
N LEU A 91 4.78 -8.54 0.95
CA LEU A 91 3.63 -8.94 0.14
C LEU A 91 2.44 -9.15 1.06
N TYR A 92 1.36 -8.39 0.85
CA TYR A 92 0.14 -8.48 1.66
C TYR A 92 -0.96 -9.21 0.92
N PHE A 93 -1.53 -10.22 1.56
CA PHE A 93 -2.52 -11.11 0.97
C PHE A 93 -3.88 -10.96 1.64
N ARG A 94 -4.94 -11.18 0.85
CA ARG A 94 -6.32 -11.22 1.34
C ARG A 94 -6.52 -12.37 2.32
N GLY A 95 -7.25 -12.07 3.39
CA GLY A 95 -7.83 -13.00 4.35
C GLY A 95 -9.34 -13.09 4.18
N THR A 96 -10.01 -13.53 5.23
CA THR A 96 -11.46 -13.83 5.24
C THR A 96 -12.26 -12.94 6.19
N ASP A 97 -11.60 -12.02 6.89
CA ASP A 97 -12.22 -11.13 7.86
C ASP A 97 -13.06 -10.06 7.13
N PRO A 98 -14.41 -10.08 7.25
CA PRO A 98 -15.28 -9.20 6.52
C PRO A 98 -15.20 -7.74 6.97
N ASP A 99 -14.64 -7.45 8.15
CA ASP A 99 -14.59 -6.09 8.70
C ASP A 99 -13.43 -5.27 8.12
N ARG A 100 -12.43 -5.94 7.53
CA ARG A 100 -11.22 -5.33 6.94
C ARG A 100 -11.42 -4.82 5.51
N LYS A 101 -12.64 -4.43 5.13
CA LYS A 101 -12.96 -4.03 3.72
C LYS A 101 -12.11 -2.87 3.23
N THR A 102 -11.80 -1.92 4.12
CA THR A 102 -11.04 -0.69 3.82
C THR A 102 -9.58 -0.96 3.48
N THR A 103 -9.02 -2.08 3.95
CA THR A 103 -7.65 -2.54 3.66
C THR A 103 -7.60 -3.65 2.61
N GLY A 104 -8.71 -3.87 1.89
CA GLY A 104 -8.82 -4.94 0.90
C GLY A 104 -8.86 -6.33 1.53
N TYR A 105 -9.44 -6.46 2.73
CA TYR A 105 -9.51 -7.72 3.47
C TYR A 105 -8.13 -8.25 3.83
N VAL A 106 -7.15 -7.40 4.14
CA VAL A 106 -5.78 -7.88 4.45
C VAL A 106 -5.79 -8.84 5.64
N GLY A 107 -5.18 -10.01 5.47
CA GLY A 107 -5.14 -11.03 6.52
C GLY A 107 -3.77 -11.67 6.72
N HIS A 108 -2.84 -11.52 5.77
CA HIS A 108 -1.57 -12.21 5.81
C HIS A 108 -0.46 -11.40 5.16
N VAL A 109 0.78 -11.60 5.61
CA VAL A 109 1.98 -10.95 5.08
C VAL A 109 3.13 -11.94 4.95
N GLU A 110 3.88 -11.82 3.87
CA GLU A 110 5.16 -12.52 3.63
C GLU A 110 6.23 -11.49 3.24
N MET A 111 7.50 -11.77 3.53
CA MET A 111 8.61 -10.94 3.06
C MET A 111 9.27 -11.58 1.84
N TYR A 112 9.51 -10.81 0.78
CA TYR A 112 10.38 -11.23 -0.31
C TYR A 112 11.84 -11.23 0.15
N VAL A 113 12.54 -12.34 -0.05
CA VAL A 113 13.92 -12.55 0.43
C VAL A 113 14.94 -12.71 -0.70
N GLY A 114 14.53 -12.46 -1.95
CA GLY A 114 15.35 -12.62 -3.15
C GLY A 114 15.15 -13.97 -3.85
N ASN A 115 15.58 -14.08 -5.11
CA ASN A 115 15.63 -15.32 -5.89
C ASN A 115 14.29 -16.07 -5.96
N GLY A 116 13.21 -15.33 -6.14
CA GLY A 116 11.86 -15.87 -6.28
C GLY A 116 11.31 -16.44 -4.98
N GLU A 117 11.92 -16.15 -3.83
CA GLU A 117 11.51 -16.71 -2.54
C GLU A 117 10.82 -15.69 -1.63
N LEU A 118 9.81 -16.19 -0.92
CA LEU A 118 9.16 -15.53 0.21
C LEU A 118 9.53 -16.22 1.52
N SER A 119 9.59 -15.48 2.62
CA SER A 119 9.69 -16.02 3.97
C SER A 119 8.67 -15.38 4.92
N GLY A 120 8.03 -16.22 5.70
CA GLY A 120 6.97 -15.80 6.63
C GLY A 120 6.25 -16.98 7.26
N HIS A 121 5.26 -16.68 8.10
CA HIS A 121 4.75 -17.61 9.09
C HIS A 121 3.22 -17.57 9.14
N GLY A 122 2.58 -18.46 8.41
CA GLY A 122 1.11 -18.53 8.31
C GLY A 122 0.44 -19.56 9.21
N SER A 123 1.19 -20.55 9.71
CA SER A 123 0.69 -21.62 10.58
C SER A 123 1.86 -22.49 11.07
N GLY A 124 1.56 -23.41 12.00
CA GLY A 124 2.48 -24.47 12.39
C GLY A 124 3.79 -23.97 13.00
N VAL A 125 4.89 -24.65 12.70
CA VAL A 125 6.23 -24.22 13.06
C VAL A 125 6.88 -23.54 11.84
N GLY A 126 7.38 -22.32 12.02
CA GLY A 126 7.99 -21.52 10.97
C GLY A 126 8.91 -20.43 11.53
N PRO A 127 9.15 -19.31 10.81
CA PRO A 127 8.83 -19.09 9.39
C PRO A 127 9.37 -20.15 8.45
N THR A 128 8.78 -20.22 7.26
CA THR A 128 9.19 -21.12 6.17
C THR A 128 9.41 -20.35 4.88
N ARG A 129 10.35 -20.84 4.06
CA ARG A 129 10.57 -20.38 2.68
C ARG A 129 9.52 -20.96 1.75
N LYS A 130 9.13 -20.17 0.75
CA LYS A 130 8.11 -20.53 -0.24
C LYS A 130 8.53 -19.96 -1.59
N ASN A 131 8.29 -20.68 -2.67
CA ASN A 131 8.37 -20.10 -4.01
C ASN A 131 7.30 -19.01 -4.16
N MET A 132 7.70 -17.80 -4.52
CA MET A 132 6.83 -16.63 -4.59
C MET A 132 5.72 -16.80 -5.62
N LYS A 133 6.06 -17.26 -6.82
CA LYS A 133 5.08 -17.39 -7.92
C LYS A 133 4.03 -18.42 -7.58
N GLU A 134 4.46 -19.61 -7.12
CA GLU A 134 3.55 -20.68 -6.71
C GLU A 134 2.68 -20.27 -5.52
N TYR A 135 3.26 -19.60 -4.52
CA TYR A 135 2.50 -19.14 -3.35
C TYR A 135 1.44 -18.10 -3.74
N CYS A 136 1.82 -17.11 -4.56
CA CYS A 136 0.90 -16.09 -5.05
C CYS A 136 -0.25 -16.70 -5.88
N GLN A 137 0.06 -17.61 -6.81
CA GLN A 137 -0.93 -18.33 -7.61
C GLN A 137 -1.87 -19.20 -6.75
N SER A 138 -1.32 -19.92 -5.77
CA SER A 138 -2.11 -20.70 -4.81
C SER A 138 -3.09 -19.82 -4.04
N ARG A 139 -2.66 -18.63 -3.59
CA ARG A 139 -3.54 -17.66 -2.92
C ARG A 139 -4.58 -17.06 -3.88
N GLN A 140 -4.19 -16.79 -5.13
CA GLN A 140 -5.08 -16.28 -6.16
C GLN A 140 -6.24 -17.25 -6.46
N ASN A 141 -5.95 -18.55 -6.49
CA ASN A 141 -6.94 -19.59 -6.83
C ASN A 141 -7.92 -19.91 -5.69
N ARG A 142 -7.58 -19.61 -4.43
CA ARG A 142 -8.41 -19.96 -3.25
C ARG A 142 -9.53 -18.97 -2.94
N SER A 143 -9.38 -17.71 -3.33
CA SER A 143 -10.19 -16.62 -2.77
C SER A 143 -11.50 -16.42 -3.55
N VAL A 144 -12.57 -17.11 -3.14
CA VAL A 144 -13.84 -17.10 -3.88
C VAL A 144 -14.60 -15.76 -3.83
N ALA A 145 -14.41 -14.95 -2.79
CA ALA A 145 -15.23 -13.77 -2.46
C ALA A 145 -14.62 -12.40 -2.81
N ALA A 146 -13.43 -12.34 -3.40
CA ALA A 146 -12.76 -11.10 -3.77
C ALA A 146 -13.16 -10.62 -5.18
N PRO A 147 -12.98 -9.32 -5.52
CA PRO A 147 -13.15 -8.81 -6.89
C PRO A 147 -12.45 -9.70 -7.93
N ILE A 148 -12.97 -9.72 -9.17
CA ILE A 148 -12.55 -10.66 -10.23
C ILE A 148 -11.02 -10.61 -10.52
N TYR A 149 -10.36 -9.49 -10.21
CA TYR A 149 -8.92 -9.28 -10.35
C TYR A 149 -8.20 -9.27 -8.98
N ASN A 150 -7.04 -9.93 -8.88
CA ASN A 150 -6.17 -9.97 -7.68
C ASN A 150 -6.87 -10.40 -6.39
N ARG A 151 -7.30 -11.68 -6.38
CA ARG A 151 -8.04 -12.35 -5.31
C ARG A 151 -7.13 -12.81 -4.16
N GLY A 152 -5.84 -13.00 -4.45
CA GLY A 152 -4.82 -13.41 -3.49
C GLY A 152 -3.97 -12.25 -2.96
N LEU A 153 -2.98 -11.83 -3.76
CA LEU A 153 -2.09 -10.71 -3.44
C LEU A 153 -2.82 -9.37 -3.60
N ILE A 154 -2.70 -8.49 -2.59
CA ILE A 154 -3.30 -7.15 -2.59
C ILE A 154 -2.31 -6.16 -3.19
N CYS A 155 -1.12 -6.08 -2.60
CA CYS A 155 -0.08 -5.13 -2.97
C CYS A 155 1.27 -5.59 -2.39
N VAL A 156 2.33 -4.89 -2.83
CA VAL A 156 3.66 -4.96 -2.24
C VAL A 156 3.98 -3.64 -1.57
N ARG A 157 4.49 -3.70 -0.34
CA ARG A 157 4.86 -2.52 0.45
C ARG A 157 6.33 -2.58 0.80
N ARG A 158 7.04 -1.47 0.61
CA ARG A 158 8.48 -1.32 0.82
C ARG A 158 8.75 -0.35 1.96
N GLY A 159 9.48 -0.78 2.98
CA GLY A 159 9.91 0.09 4.09
C GLY A 159 11.36 0.55 4.01
N LEU A 160 12.17 -0.08 3.17
CA LEU A 160 13.53 0.33 2.89
C LEU A 160 13.62 0.81 1.44
N PRO A 161 13.93 2.10 1.19
CA PRO A 161 14.04 2.66 -0.16
C PRO A 161 15.08 1.94 -1.02
N GLU A 162 15.06 2.21 -2.33
CA GLU A 162 16.07 1.77 -3.29
C GLU A 162 17.51 1.89 -2.76
N ASP A 163 18.40 1.03 -3.28
CA ASP A 163 19.79 1.05 -2.85
C ASP A 163 20.43 2.43 -3.05
N ASP A 164 21.39 2.81 -2.21
CA ASP A 164 21.83 4.20 -2.10
C ASP A 164 22.41 4.77 -3.41
N SER A 165 22.78 3.92 -4.37
CA SER A 165 23.15 4.28 -5.76
C SER A 165 21.98 4.76 -6.62
N ASP A 166 20.74 4.44 -6.28
CA ASP A 166 19.52 4.69 -7.09
C ASP A 166 18.59 5.77 -6.50
N ARG A 167 18.88 6.27 -5.28
CA ARG A 167 18.06 7.30 -4.62
C ARG A 167 17.94 8.60 -5.44
N GLY A 168 18.96 8.94 -6.24
CA GLY A 168 18.95 10.15 -7.05
C GLY A 168 17.98 10.09 -8.24
N THR A 169 17.67 8.90 -8.76
CA THR A 169 16.92 8.75 -10.03
C THR A 169 15.43 8.46 -9.83
N ASN A 170 15.02 7.92 -8.66
CA ASN A 170 13.64 7.45 -8.43
C ASN A 170 12.86 8.13 -7.28
N ALA A 171 13.48 8.98 -6.45
CA ALA A 171 12.79 9.60 -5.30
C ALA A 171 11.54 10.43 -5.69
N TRP A 172 11.59 11.12 -6.83
CA TRP A 172 10.44 11.88 -7.33
C TRP A 172 9.30 10.98 -7.82
N LYS A 173 9.60 9.77 -8.33
CA LYS A 173 8.60 8.80 -8.78
C LYS A 173 7.82 8.23 -7.61
N GLU A 174 8.48 7.90 -6.51
CA GLU A 174 7.82 7.43 -5.29
C GLU A 174 6.87 8.50 -4.74
N LYS A 175 7.36 9.75 -4.65
CA LYS A 175 6.56 10.89 -4.19
C LYS A 175 5.34 11.17 -5.09
N LEU A 176 5.53 11.05 -6.41
CA LEU A 176 4.47 11.15 -7.40
C LEU A 176 3.47 10.01 -7.32
N THR A 177 3.93 8.80 -7.03
CA THR A 177 3.07 7.62 -6.87
C THR A 177 2.19 7.78 -5.64
N ASP A 178 2.74 8.22 -4.51
CA ASP A 178 1.97 8.52 -3.30
C ASP A 178 0.94 9.64 -3.56
N LEU A 179 1.33 10.70 -4.27
CA LEU A 179 0.42 11.77 -4.66
C LEU A 179 -0.73 11.26 -5.55
N TYR A 180 -0.45 10.41 -6.54
CA TYR A 180 -1.45 9.80 -7.41
C TYR A 180 -2.39 8.87 -6.64
N VAL A 181 -1.86 8.00 -5.78
CA VAL A 181 -2.69 7.09 -4.98
C VAL A 181 -3.54 7.87 -3.97
N THR A 182 -2.99 8.89 -3.33
CA THR A 182 -3.72 9.65 -2.31
C THR A 182 -4.73 10.64 -2.91
N GLN A 183 -4.44 11.24 -4.07
CA GLN A 183 -5.29 12.28 -4.65
C GLN A 183 -6.18 11.79 -5.80
N LEU A 184 -5.79 10.72 -6.48
CA LEU A 184 -6.52 10.15 -7.63
C LEU A 184 -6.98 8.69 -7.37
N GLY A 185 -6.35 8.01 -6.40
CA GLY A 185 -6.61 6.60 -6.06
C GLY A 185 -6.39 5.62 -7.20
N ARG A 186 -5.40 5.95 -8.04
CA ARG A 186 -4.76 5.05 -8.99
C ARG A 186 -3.27 5.32 -8.98
N MET A 187 -2.50 4.41 -9.59
CA MET A 187 -1.09 4.65 -9.86
C MET A 187 -0.93 5.51 -11.13
N PRO A 188 0.16 6.28 -11.26
CA PRO A 188 0.49 6.91 -12.54
C PRO A 188 0.82 5.82 -13.56
N ASP A 189 0.30 5.97 -14.78
CA ASP A 189 0.73 5.16 -15.91
C ASP A 189 2.08 5.66 -16.47
N GLU A 190 2.68 4.92 -17.40
CA GLU A 190 3.97 5.25 -17.99
C GLU A 190 3.97 6.65 -18.65
N ALA A 191 2.88 7.03 -19.30
CA ALA A 191 2.76 8.34 -19.94
C ALA A 191 2.69 9.47 -18.90
N GLY A 192 1.97 9.27 -17.80
CA GLY A 192 1.92 10.18 -16.67
C GLY A 192 3.29 10.35 -15.99
N LEU A 193 4.01 9.24 -15.76
CA LEU A 193 5.37 9.29 -15.23
C LEU A 193 6.31 10.08 -16.15
N ALA A 194 6.28 9.80 -17.46
CA ALA A 194 7.11 10.51 -18.44
C ALA A 194 6.76 12.01 -18.50
N PHE A 195 5.48 12.36 -18.45
CA PHE A 195 5.03 13.74 -18.40
C PHE A 195 5.61 14.48 -17.18
N TRP A 196 5.45 13.94 -15.98
CA TRP A 196 5.94 14.60 -14.77
C TRP A 196 7.46 14.62 -14.67
N GLN A 197 8.15 13.62 -15.22
CA GLN A 197 9.61 13.65 -15.36
C GLN A 197 10.06 14.88 -16.16
N ALA A 198 9.42 15.12 -17.31
CA ALA A 198 9.73 16.26 -18.15
C ALA A 198 9.41 17.60 -17.45
N GLN A 199 8.31 17.68 -16.70
CA GLN A 199 7.94 18.88 -15.93
C GLN A 199 8.98 19.21 -14.84
N LEU A 200 9.42 18.20 -14.08
CA LEU A 200 10.42 18.36 -13.03
C LEU A 200 11.80 18.71 -13.63
N ALA A 201 12.18 18.05 -14.72
CA ALA A 201 13.41 18.38 -15.46
C ALA A 201 13.36 19.81 -16.05
N GLY A 202 12.18 20.30 -16.41
CA GLY A 202 11.92 21.67 -16.83
C GLY A 202 11.89 22.70 -15.69
N GLY A 203 12.16 22.28 -14.44
CA GLY A 203 12.30 23.18 -13.30
C GLY A 203 11.04 23.42 -12.48
N LYS A 204 9.93 22.71 -12.74
CA LYS A 204 8.75 22.79 -11.85
C LYS A 204 9.11 22.34 -10.44
N SER A 205 8.66 23.12 -9.47
CA SER A 205 8.73 22.74 -8.06
C SER A 205 7.76 21.59 -7.75
N TRP A 206 8.01 20.89 -6.64
CA TRP A 206 7.09 19.85 -6.18
C TRP A 206 5.71 20.41 -5.82
N ASP A 207 5.64 21.63 -5.29
CA ASP A 207 4.35 22.24 -4.94
C ASP A 207 3.50 22.51 -6.18
N GLU A 208 4.12 22.93 -7.29
CA GLU A 208 3.43 23.05 -8.58
C GLU A 208 2.95 21.70 -9.14
N VAL A 209 3.75 20.64 -9.00
CA VAL A 209 3.36 19.28 -9.41
C VAL A 209 2.18 18.80 -8.56
N SER A 210 2.27 18.95 -7.24
CA SER A 210 1.22 18.59 -6.30
C SER A 210 -0.08 19.30 -6.62
N ALA A 211 -0.04 20.63 -6.75
CA ALA A 211 -1.20 21.44 -7.13
C ALA A 211 -1.79 20.99 -8.46
N ALA A 212 -0.96 20.75 -9.48
CA ALA A 212 -1.45 20.36 -10.80
C ALA A 212 -2.12 18.97 -10.81
N VAL A 213 -1.66 18.01 -9.98
CA VAL A 213 -2.35 16.72 -9.80
C VAL A 213 -3.65 16.89 -9.02
N ILE A 214 -3.61 17.60 -7.88
CA ILE A 214 -4.74 17.84 -6.97
C ILE A 214 -5.88 18.59 -7.69
N ASP A 215 -5.52 19.59 -8.50
CA ASP A 215 -6.44 20.48 -9.20
C ASP A 215 -6.71 20.02 -10.64
N SER A 216 -6.24 18.84 -11.05
CA SER A 216 -6.67 18.21 -12.30
C SER A 216 -8.20 17.95 -12.30
N ASP A 217 -8.80 17.76 -13.48
CA ASP A 217 -10.22 17.36 -13.57
C ASP A 217 -10.46 16.03 -12.84
N GLU A 218 -9.50 15.09 -12.92
CA GLU A 218 -9.54 13.82 -12.20
C GLU A 218 -9.54 14.02 -10.68
N GLY A 219 -8.60 14.83 -10.16
CA GLY A 219 -8.50 15.15 -8.74
C GLY A 219 -9.74 15.86 -8.20
N ARG A 220 -10.30 16.81 -8.96
CA ARG A 220 -11.56 17.50 -8.62
C ARG A 220 -12.73 16.53 -8.57
N ARG A 221 -12.89 15.68 -9.58
CA ARG A 221 -13.97 14.68 -9.63
C ARG A 221 -13.89 13.69 -8.49
N ARG A 222 -12.68 13.21 -8.18
CA ARG A 222 -12.47 12.30 -7.06
C ARG A 222 -12.83 12.95 -5.73
N TYR A 223 -12.33 14.15 -5.48
CA TYR A 223 -12.62 14.87 -4.24
C TYR A 223 -14.14 15.03 -4.03
N VAL A 224 -14.86 15.49 -5.05
CA VAL A 224 -16.32 15.63 -4.97
C VAL A 224 -17.01 14.29 -4.73
N ARG A 225 -16.61 13.24 -5.45
CA ARG A 225 -17.17 11.89 -5.26
C ARG A 225 -16.97 11.38 -3.83
N GLU A 226 -15.79 11.59 -3.26
CA GLU A 226 -15.49 11.20 -1.88
C GLU A 226 -16.40 11.93 -0.89
N LEU A 227 -16.71 13.22 -1.10
CA LEU A 227 -17.67 13.94 -0.27
C LEU A 227 -19.08 13.33 -0.34
N TYR A 228 -19.55 12.95 -1.52
CA TYR A 228 -20.84 12.26 -1.66
C TYR A 228 -20.86 10.92 -0.89
N ILE A 229 -19.80 10.13 -0.99
CA ILE A 229 -19.74 8.83 -0.32
C ILE A 229 -19.64 9.01 1.20
N PHE A 230 -18.72 9.84 1.68
CA PHE A 230 -18.44 9.97 3.12
C PHE A 230 -19.48 10.78 3.88
N LEU A 231 -20.00 11.85 3.27
CA LEU A 231 -20.97 12.73 3.93
C LEU A 231 -22.41 12.33 3.61
N LEU A 232 -22.66 11.84 2.40
CA LEU A 232 -24.02 11.54 1.90
C LEU A 232 -24.26 10.05 1.64
N GLY A 233 -23.30 9.16 1.92
CA GLY A 233 -23.48 7.70 1.86
C GLY A 233 -24.02 7.17 0.53
N ARG A 234 -23.80 7.88 -0.57
CA ARG A 234 -24.23 7.49 -1.92
C ARG A 234 -23.22 7.94 -2.97
N GLU A 235 -23.33 7.38 -4.16
CA GLU A 235 -22.62 7.89 -5.33
C GLU A 235 -23.26 9.20 -5.83
N PRO A 236 -22.47 10.14 -6.38
CA PRO A 236 -23.02 11.29 -7.06
C PRO A 236 -23.74 10.87 -8.35
N ASP A 237 -24.83 11.55 -8.65
CA ASP A 237 -25.35 11.57 -10.01
C ASP A 237 -24.45 12.45 -10.91
N LYS A 238 -24.56 12.26 -12.22
CA LYS A 238 -23.71 12.94 -13.21
C LYS A 238 -23.86 14.47 -13.14
N ALA A 239 -25.06 14.99 -12.88
CA ALA A 239 -25.31 16.43 -12.85
C ALA A 239 -24.71 17.06 -11.59
N GLY A 240 -24.95 16.46 -10.42
CA GLY A 240 -24.41 16.89 -9.14
C GLY A 240 -22.89 16.88 -9.13
N LEU A 241 -22.26 15.80 -9.62
CA LEU A 241 -20.80 15.74 -9.77
C LEU A 241 -20.27 16.89 -10.63
N ASN A 242 -20.85 17.07 -11.83
CA ASN A 242 -20.39 18.08 -12.76
C ASN A 242 -20.58 19.51 -12.24
N ALA A 243 -21.66 19.78 -11.49
CA ALA A 243 -21.89 21.08 -10.88
C ALA A 243 -20.77 21.45 -9.90
N TRP A 244 -20.47 20.57 -8.94
CA TRP A 244 -19.40 20.82 -7.97
C TRP A 244 -18.00 20.86 -8.59
N VAL A 245 -17.73 20.03 -9.60
CA VAL A 245 -16.46 20.06 -10.33
C VAL A 245 -16.29 21.38 -11.09
N LYS A 246 -17.37 21.92 -11.66
CA LYS A 246 -17.36 23.24 -12.31
C LYS A 246 -17.06 24.36 -11.31
N GLU A 247 -17.60 24.28 -10.10
CA GLU A 247 -17.29 25.25 -9.04
C GLU A 247 -15.80 25.21 -8.64
N LEU A 248 -15.24 24.02 -8.46
CA LEU A 248 -13.80 23.86 -8.23
C LEU A 248 -12.98 24.39 -9.41
N ALA A 249 -13.45 24.17 -10.64
CA ALA A 249 -12.83 24.72 -11.85
C ALA A 249 -12.84 26.25 -11.91
N ALA A 250 -13.86 26.88 -11.32
CA ALA A 250 -14.03 28.32 -11.27
C ALA A 250 -13.26 28.97 -10.10
N GLY A 251 -12.45 28.21 -9.36
CA GLY A 251 -11.62 28.73 -8.27
C GLY A 251 -12.25 28.61 -6.88
N ARG A 252 -13.40 27.95 -6.74
CA ARG A 252 -13.94 27.61 -5.41
C ARG A 252 -12.98 26.64 -4.72
N THR A 253 -12.69 26.87 -3.45
CA THR A 253 -11.76 26.01 -2.71
C THR A 253 -12.43 24.69 -2.31
N ARG A 254 -11.61 23.65 -2.11
CA ARG A 254 -12.07 22.37 -1.54
C ARG A 254 -12.83 22.58 -0.22
N ALA A 255 -12.31 23.44 0.67
CA ALA A 255 -12.99 23.79 1.92
C ALA A 255 -14.38 24.42 1.71
N GLN A 256 -14.53 25.31 0.73
CA GLN A 256 -15.84 25.90 0.40
C GLN A 256 -16.82 24.89 -0.22
N VAL A 257 -16.32 23.90 -0.95
CA VAL A 257 -17.14 22.79 -1.46
C VAL A 257 -17.57 21.87 -0.32
N PHE A 258 -16.64 21.47 0.56
CA PHE A 258 -16.96 20.71 1.78
C PHE A 258 -18.04 21.40 2.62
N GLN A 259 -17.91 22.71 2.85
CA GLN A 259 -18.92 23.52 3.53
C GLN A 259 -20.28 23.44 2.83
N GLY A 260 -20.31 23.47 1.49
CA GLY A 260 -21.52 23.29 0.71
C GLY A 260 -22.21 21.95 0.94
N PHE A 261 -21.45 20.85 1.09
CA PHE A 261 -22.01 19.54 1.39
C PHE A 261 -22.63 19.49 2.79
N ILE A 262 -21.91 19.92 3.83
CA ILE A 262 -22.41 19.84 5.21
C ILE A 262 -23.57 20.82 5.47
N GLN A 263 -23.71 21.87 4.66
CA GLN A 263 -24.83 22.81 4.72
C GLN A 263 -26.03 22.38 3.86
N SER A 264 -25.89 21.33 3.05
CA SER A 264 -26.97 20.82 2.22
C SER A 264 -28.10 20.22 3.07
N GLU A 265 -29.35 20.35 2.60
CA GLU A 265 -30.50 19.72 3.25
C GLU A 265 -30.36 18.20 3.27
N GLU A 266 -29.75 17.62 2.24
CA GLU A 266 -29.47 16.18 2.17
C GLU A 266 -28.59 15.73 3.34
N TYR A 267 -27.50 16.45 3.63
CA TYR A 267 -26.65 16.14 4.77
C TYR A 267 -27.38 16.33 6.10
N LYS A 268 -28.14 17.41 6.27
CA LYS A 268 -28.91 17.69 7.50
C LYS A 268 -29.98 16.63 7.78
N SER A 269 -30.51 15.98 6.75
CA SER A 269 -31.55 14.94 6.85
C SER A 269 -31.04 13.56 7.30
N LYS A 270 -29.72 13.33 7.34
CA LYS A 270 -29.07 12.04 7.65
C LYS A 270 -28.93 11.69 9.14
N LYS A 271 -29.77 12.24 10.02
CA LYS A 271 -29.75 11.92 11.46
C LYS A 271 -30.09 10.46 11.74
#